data_AF-A0A3M1U7K5-F1
#
_entry.id   AF-A0A3M1U7K5-F1
#
_cell.length_a   1.000
_cell.length_b   1.000
_cell.length_c   1.000
_cell.angle_alpha   90.00
_cell.angle_beta   90.00
_cell.angle_gamma   90.00
#
_symmetry.space_group_name_H-M   'P 1'
#
loop_
_entity.id
_entity.type
_entity.pdbx_description
1 polymer ?
#
loop_
_entity_poly.entity_id
_entity_poly.type
_entity_poly.pdbx_seq_one_letter_code
_entity_poly.pdbx_strand_id
1 'polypeptide(L)'
;MYHRTIILYGRAENVKPDAEGCVTVAWKDAVNFADMAPHMLQGEYESAVVVPVNSTHGSDEGANVRITIDHEQTTFKGFVATLWCHDRRLCDEDSLSVTFDWVAFIPCAESLT
;
A
#
# COMPACT_ATOMS: atom_id res chain seq x y z
N MET A 1 1.73 28.37 0.81
CA MET A 1 1.42 27.04 1.38
C MET A 1 2.72 26.28 1.51
N TYR A 2 3.02 25.77 2.70
CA TYR A 2 4.05 24.74 2.84
C TYR A 2 3.35 23.40 2.57
N HIS A 3 3.75 22.72 1.49
CA HIS A 3 3.31 21.34 1.26
C HIS A 3 4.27 20.46 2.03
N ARG A 4 3.78 19.86 3.12
CA ARG A 4 4.52 18.81 3.82
C ARG A 4 4.14 17.49 3.18
N THR A 5 5.14 16.66 2.85
CA THR A 5 4.89 15.27 2.42
C THR A 5 5.11 14.35 3.61
N ILE A 6 4.07 13.64 4.01
CA ILE A 6 4.21 12.52 4.95
C ILE A 6 4.72 11.32 4.15
N ILE A 7 5.74 10.65 4.69
CA ILE A 7 6.27 9.43 4.11
C ILE A 7 5.92 8.29 5.06
N LEU A 8 5.14 7.34 4.58
CA LEU A 8 4.89 6.08 5.29
C LEU A 8 5.68 4.97 4.63
N TYR A 9 6.21 4.06 5.43
CA TYR A 9 6.81 2.82 4.94
C TYR A 9 6.28 1.66 5.75
N GLY A 10 5.97 0.56 5.08
CA GLY A 10 5.38 -0.59 5.72
C GLY A 10 5.65 -1.89 4.96
N ARG A 11 5.21 -2.97 5.59
CA ARG A 11 5.23 -4.31 5.02
C ARG A 11 3.84 -4.90 5.13
N ALA A 12 3.30 -5.33 4.00
CA ALA A 12 2.12 -6.17 3.96
C ALA A 12 2.58 -7.63 4.06
N GLU A 13 2.39 -8.28 5.20
CA GLU A 13 2.85 -9.66 5.44
C GLU A 13 1.75 -10.68 5.21
N ASN A 14 2.09 -11.75 4.48
CA ASN A 14 1.21 -12.89 4.22
C ASN A 14 -0.18 -12.49 3.72
N VAL A 15 -0.26 -11.41 2.92
CA VAL A 15 -1.53 -10.94 2.39
C VAL A 15 -2.03 -11.89 1.31
N LYS A 16 -3.34 -12.12 1.35
CA LYS A 16 -4.06 -12.91 0.35
C LYS A 16 -4.94 -11.98 -0.47
N PRO A 17 -4.84 -12.02 -1.81
CA PRO A 17 -5.75 -11.26 -2.65
C PRO A 17 -7.17 -11.84 -2.54
N ASP A 18 -8.17 -10.98 -2.73
CA ASP A 18 -9.57 -11.39 -2.85
C ASP A 18 -9.87 -12.07 -4.21
N ALA A 19 -11.15 -12.31 -4.48
CA ALA A 19 -11.59 -12.94 -5.73
C ALA A 19 -11.24 -12.10 -6.99
N GLU A 20 -11.08 -10.79 -6.86
CA GLU A 20 -10.73 -9.89 -7.97
C GLU A 20 -9.22 -9.69 -8.14
N GLY A 21 -8.44 -10.25 -7.22
CA GLY A 21 -7.00 -10.18 -7.17
C GLY A 21 -6.45 -9.00 -6.36
N CYS A 22 -7.28 -8.42 -5.50
CA CYS A 22 -6.99 -7.19 -4.79
C CYS A 22 -6.68 -7.42 -3.31
N VAL A 23 -5.79 -6.59 -2.76
CA VAL A 23 -5.47 -6.52 -1.33
C VAL A 23 -5.68 -5.09 -0.88
N THR A 24 -6.37 -4.92 0.25
CA THR A 24 -6.44 -3.64 0.96
C THR A 24 -5.37 -3.59 2.03
N VAL A 25 -4.49 -2.59 1.97
CA VAL A 25 -3.43 -2.34 2.97
C VAL A 25 -3.77 -1.08 3.74
N ALA A 26 -3.84 -1.18 5.06
CA ALA A 26 -4.19 -0.04 5.90
C ALA A 26 -2.95 0.78 6.27
N TRP A 27 -3.06 2.11 6.32
CA TRP A 27 -1.94 2.98 6.70
C TRP A 27 -1.43 2.70 8.11
N LYS A 28 -2.31 2.28 9.01
CA LYS A 28 -1.98 1.92 10.39
C LYS A 28 -0.96 0.78 10.50
N ASP A 29 -0.78 0.00 9.43
CA ASP A 29 0.16 -1.10 9.37
C ASP A 29 1.56 -0.62 8.94
N ALA A 30 1.74 0.68 8.63
CA ALA A 30 3.06 1.27 8.40
C ALA A 30 3.90 1.24 9.68
N VAL A 31 5.19 0.97 9.55
CA VAL A 31 6.13 0.89 10.67
C VAL A 31 6.21 2.22 11.43
N ASN A 32 6.15 3.33 10.69
CA ASN A 32 6.23 4.67 11.26
C ASN A 32 4.85 5.35 11.40
N PHE A 33 3.74 4.59 11.35
CA PHE A 33 2.41 5.19 11.40
C PHE A 33 2.18 5.98 12.69
N ALA A 34 2.58 5.45 13.85
CA ALA A 34 2.34 6.12 15.14
C ALA A 34 2.99 7.52 15.21
N ASP A 35 4.17 7.68 14.61
CA ASP A 35 4.89 8.96 14.57
C ASP A 35 4.24 9.93 13.58
N MET A 36 3.65 9.43 12.50
CA MET A 36 3.05 10.24 11.43
C MET A 36 1.55 10.51 11.63
N ALA A 37 0.85 9.69 12.42
CA ALA A 37 -0.59 9.75 12.65
C ALA A 37 -1.11 11.14 13.09
N PRO A 38 -0.40 11.90 13.95
CA PRO A 38 -0.84 13.25 14.32
C PRO A 38 -0.89 14.23 13.14
N HIS A 39 0.03 14.10 12.20
CA HIS A 39 0.09 14.95 11.00
C HIS A 39 -0.93 14.51 9.95
N MET A 40 -1.20 13.21 9.92
CA MET A 40 -2.24 12.60 9.10
C MET A 40 -3.66 13.10 9.48
N LEU A 41 -3.98 13.26 10.77
CA LEU A 41 -5.33 13.69 11.17
C LEU A 41 -5.59 15.19 10.98
N GLN A 42 -4.55 16.00 10.76
CA GLN A 42 -4.63 17.46 10.68
C GLN A 42 -4.63 18.03 9.25
N GLY A 43 -4.24 17.23 8.25
CA GLY A 43 -4.14 17.66 6.86
C GLY A 43 -5.35 17.26 6.00
N GLU A 44 -5.66 18.08 4.99
CA GLU A 44 -6.47 17.63 3.85
C GLU A 44 -5.57 16.81 2.91
N TYR A 45 -6.03 15.61 2.55
CA TYR A 45 -5.33 14.68 1.68
C TYR A 45 -5.77 14.89 0.25
N GLU A 46 -4.90 15.45 -0.58
CA GLU A 46 -5.22 15.67 -2.00
C GLU A 46 -5.03 14.38 -2.82
N SER A 47 -4.03 13.57 -2.47
CA SER A 47 -3.70 12.30 -3.15
C SER A 47 -2.62 11.54 -2.36
N ALA A 48 -2.34 10.28 -2.72
CA ALA A 48 -1.16 9.56 -2.24
C ALA A 48 -0.53 8.75 -3.38
N VAL A 49 0.80 8.81 -3.48
CA VAL A 49 1.57 7.96 -4.40
C VAL A 49 2.16 6.82 -3.60
N VAL A 50 1.78 5.59 -3.93
CA VAL A 50 2.31 4.38 -3.28
C VAL A 50 3.21 3.65 -4.26
N VAL A 51 4.37 3.25 -3.78
CA VAL A 51 5.37 2.51 -4.55
C VAL A 51 5.62 1.18 -3.85
N PRO A 52 5.27 0.03 -4.46
CA PRO A 52 5.76 -1.26 -4.00
C PRO A 52 7.27 -1.36 -4.26
N VAL A 53 8.04 -1.78 -3.26
CA VAL A 53 9.51 -1.77 -3.30
C VAL A 53 10.06 -3.15 -3.63
N ASN A 54 9.51 -4.19 -3.01
CA ASN A 54 9.89 -5.58 -3.23
C ASN A 54 8.67 -6.48 -2.99
N SER A 55 8.76 -7.73 -3.42
CA SER A 55 7.76 -8.74 -3.07
C SER A 55 8.45 -10.08 -2.91
N THR A 56 8.10 -10.80 -1.86
CA THR A 56 8.46 -12.20 -1.64
C THR A 56 7.19 -13.04 -1.60
N HIS A 57 7.23 -14.15 -2.31
CA HIS A 57 6.20 -15.17 -2.22
C HIS A 57 6.49 -16.09 -1.03
N GLY A 58 5.44 -16.56 -0.34
CA GLY A 58 5.54 -17.36 0.89
C GLY A 58 6.07 -18.79 0.75
N SER A 59 6.34 -19.27 -0.47
CA SER A 59 6.98 -20.57 -0.71
C SER A 59 7.87 -20.57 -1.94
N ASP A 60 8.94 -21.34 -1.85
CA ASP A 60 10.13 -21.44 -2.70
C ASP A 60 10.01 -21.17 -4.22
N GLU A 61 11.03 -20.48 -4.72
CA GLU A 61 11.54 -20.40 -6.11
C GLU A 61 10.61 -19.95 -7.26
N GLY A 62 10.84 -18.72 -7.73
CA GLY A 62 10.80 -18.41 -9.17
C GLY A 62 9.65 -17.56 -9.72
N ALA A 63 8.59 -17.31 -8.94
CA ALA A 63 7.47 -16.47 -9.39
C ALA A 63 7.68 -15.01 -8.97
N ASN A 64 8.03 -14.14 -9.94
CA ASN A 64 8.01 -12.70 -9.73
C ASN A 64 6.56 -12.22 -9.63
N VAL A 65 6.15 -11.74 -8.45
CA VAL A 65 4.86 -11.09 -8.28
C VAL A 65 5.00 -9.62 -8.69
N ARG A 66 4.15 -9.19 -9.62
CA ARG A 66 4.01 -7.76 -9.94
C ARG A 66 2.87 -7.19 -9.11
N ILE A 67 3.11 -6.03 -8.52
CA ILE A 67 2.12 -5.32 -7.69
C ILE A 67 1.79 -4.01 -8.41
N THR A 68 0.50 -3.75 -8.59
CA THR A 68 0.00 -2.48 -9.14
C THR A 68 -0.90 -1.81 -8.14
N ILE A 69 -0.76 -0.50 -7.95
CA ILE A 69 -1.57 0.27 -7.00
C ILE A 69 -2.77 0.86 -7.73
N ASP A 70 -3.95 0.70 -7.15
CA ASP A 70 -5.14 1.42 -7.58
C ASP A 70 -5.20 2.78 -6.87
N HIS A 71 -4.79 3.82 -7.59
CA HIS A 71 -4.77 5.18 -7.07
C HIS A 71 -6.19 5.77 -6.91
N GLU A 72 -7.20 5.26 -7.63
CA GLU A 72 -8.59 5.72 -7.49
C GLU A 72 -9.21 5.18 -6.19
N GLN A 73 -8.73 4.02 -5.71
CA GLN A 73 -9.15 3.40 -4.45
C GLN A 73 -8.22 3.69 -3.27
N THR A 74 -7.28 4.61 -3.43
CA THR A 74 -6.42 5.07 -2.33
C THR A 74 -7.16 6.11 -1.50
N THR A 75 -7.32 5.85 -0.20
CA THR A 75 -8.13 6.66 0.73
C THR A 75 -7.34 7.06 1.97
N PHE A 76 -7.95 7.82 2.88
CA PHE A 76 -7.36 8.14 4.19
C PHE A 76 -7.18 6.92 5.11
N LYS A 77 -7.74 5.75 4.76
CA LYS A 77 -7.61 4.52 5.56
C LYS A 77 -6.47 3.62 5.09
N GLY A 78 -6.11 3.71 3.81
CA GLY A 78 -5.20 2.78 3.16
C GLY A 78 -5.22 2.90 1.66
N PHE A 79 -4.67 1.89 1.00
CA PHE A 79 -4.65 1.77 -0.45
C PHE A 79 -5.04 0.35 -0.87
N VAL A 80 -5.46 0.22 -2.13
CA VAL A 80 -5.73 -1.07 -2.76
C VAL A 80 -4.60 -1.38 -3.73
N ALA A 81 -4.11 -2.62 -3.67
CA ALA A 81 -3.11 -3.15 -4.58
C ALA A 81 -3.65 -4.39 -5.28
N THR A 82 -3.42 -4.52 -6.58
CA THR A 82 -3.68 -5.73 -7.34
C THR A 82 -2.39 -6.54 -7.46
N LEU A 83 -2.50 -7.84 -7.17
CA LEU A 83 -1.38 -8.77 -7.25
C LEU A 83 -1.44 -9.56 -8.55
N TRP A 84 -0.29 -9.67 -9.23
CA TRP A 84 -0.15 -10.35 -10.51
C TRP A 84 0.97 -11.37 -10.45
N CYS A 85 0.76 -12.54 -11.04
CA CYS A 85 1.80 -13.51 -11.30
C CYS A 85 1.89 -13.71 -12.82
N HIS A 86 3.02 -13.33 -13.41
CA HIS A 86 3.13 -13.14 -14.86
C HIS A 86 2.03 -12.18 -15.38
N ASP A 87 1.22 -12.63 -16.33
CA ASP A 87 0.15 -11.83 -16.95
C ASP A 87 -1.25 -12.08 -16.37
N ARG A 88 -1.36 -12.87 -15.30
CA ARG A 88 -2.64 -13.17 -14.62
C ARG A 88 -2.70 -12.53 -13.23
N ARG A 89 -3.90 -12.14 -12.82
CA ARG A 89 -4.16 -11.74 -11.43
C ARG A 89 -4.06 -12.97 -10.53
N LEU A 90 -3.47 -12.79 -9.36
CA LEU A 90 -3.52 -13.77 -8.29
C LEU A 90 -4.85 -13.63 -7.58
N CYS A 91 -5.68 -14.66 -7.57
CA CYS A 91 -6.98 -14.66 -6.89
C CYS A 91 -6.93 -15.54 -5.64
N ASP A 92 -7.90 -15.37 -4.73
CA ASP A 92 -7.99 -16.13 -3.45
C ASP A 92 -7.85 -17.66 -3.62
N GLU A 93 -8.33 -18.21 -4.75
CA GLU A 93 -8.24 -19.64 -5.06
C GLU A 93 -6.81 -20.16 -5.29
N ASP A 94 -5.85 -19.29 -5.64
CA ASP A 94 -4.46 -19.69 -5.88
C ASP A 94 -3.75 -20.15 -4.59
N SER A 95 -4.34 -19.92 -3.39
CA SER A 95 -3.76 -20.26 -2.06
C SER A 95 -2.38 -19.63 -1.78
N LEU A 96 -1.95 -18.68 -2.62
CA LEU A 96 -0.66 -18.00 -2.52
C LEU A 96 -0.76 -16.78 -1.60
N SER A 97 0.08 -16.72 -0.57
CA SER A 97 0.28 -15.51 0.23
C SER A 97 1.50 -14.74 -0.28
N VAL A 98 1.36 -13.43 -0.36
CA VAL A 98 2.42 -12.51 -0.80
C VAL A 98 2.84 -11.65 0.38
N THR A 99 4.13 -11.40 0.49
CA THR A 99 4.67 -10.37 1.38
C THR A 99 5.33 -9.29 0.54
N PHE A 100 5.07 -8.02 0.82
CA PHE A 100 5.70 -6.93 0.08
C PHE A 100 5.95 -5.68 0.93
N ASP A 101 7.09 -5.03 0.70
CA ASP A 101 7.40 -3.73 1.27
C ASP A 101 6.85 -2.62 0.36
N TRP A 102 6.43 -1.52 0.97
CA TRP A 102 5.87 -0.38 0.27
C TRP A 102 6.28 0.93 0.92
N VAL A 103 6.31 1.99 0.12
CA VAL A 103 6.49 3.37 0.57
C VAL A 103 5.38 4.22 -0.02
N ALA A 104 4.72 5.02 0.82
CA ALA A 104 3.71 5.97 0.39
C ALA A 104 4.18 7.41 0.64
N PHE A 105 3.99 8.25 -0.37
CA PHE A 105 4.22 9.69 -0.33
C PHE A 105 2.87 10.38 -0.34
N ILE A 106 2.55 11.01 0.79
CA ILE A 106 1.24 11.61 1.03
C ILE A 106 1.42 13.12 1.12
N PRO A 107 1.12 13.89 0.05
CA PRO A 107 1.04 15.35 0.15
C PRO A 107 -0.04 15.76 1.16
N CYS A 108 0.34 16.61 2.10
CA CYS A 108 -0.56 17.25 3.05
C CYS A 108 -0.53 18.76 2.82
N ALA A 109 -1.71 19.35 2.64
CA ALA A 109 -1.88 20.78 2.74
C ALA A 109 -2.03 21.14 4.24
N GLU A 110 -1.07 21.87 4.80
CA GLU A 110 -1.28 22.53 6.08
C GLU A 110 -2.22 23.71 5.85
N SER A 111 -3.45 23.61 6.35
CA SER A 111 -4.34 24.76 6.46
C SER A 111 -3.73 25.73 7.47
N LEU A 112 -3.47 26.96 7.04
CA LEU A 112 -3.06 28.06 7.92
C LEU A 112 -4.26 28.45 8.79
N THR A 113 -4.50 27.70 9.87
CA THR A 113 -5.40 28.11 10.95
C THR A 113 -4.63 28.79 12.06
#